data_AF-A0A843C7C2-F1
#
_entry.id   AF-A0A843C7C2-F1
#
_cell.length_a   1.000
_cell.length_b   1.000
_cell.length_c   1.000
_cell.angle_alpha   90.00
_cell.angle_beta   90.00
_cell.angle_gamma   90.00
#
_symmetry.space_group_name_H-M   'P 1'
#
loop_
_entity.id
_entity.type
_entity.pdbx_description
1 polymer ?
#
loop_
_entity_poly.entity_id
_entity_poly.type
_entity_poly.pdbx_seq_one_letter_code
_entity_poly.pdbx_strand_id
1 'polypeptide(L)'
;MDVKVFQFNGCEKCFNESLLLKEVAKFKVEHISDPKNWKGEKVDVSVITGYLLPGDLEHLQNIKNNSSKVIAYGDCTATGGVFALANQKGHDVTPLVNLIEDSISVHGCLGEIEELELAIEGNGFPKLKSLCQVCSRKATCDYLESINRQIELEDSETCFNDLGFLCSGFTATECKERCVDYNTPCRGCKPSVDRSGIRMMAMFGTLAGNIEVATEHNTNGATDKLADEDDDLTDSLPDIVGNFFRFTLPTSGLPKGRIPSSGTLLEDVFIGRLIEEVPLIAGLLGGAKSISLTMKFIETYEKANQIEVSEQTKKYREGLLQLEKELQDAIDKEDASVYKEVTDKIRAIAGNMNLSNIFFGGFKSQINEGDNFDDYKTHIFEVVEGTYKNGSVEYSIDSEGIIKEIKISEGL
;
A
#
# COMPACT_ATOMS: atom_id res chain seq x y z
N MET A 1 -15.67 -2.50 -27.84
CA MET A 1 -15.17 -3.69 -27.12
C MET A 1 -15.92 -3.77 -25.81
N ASP A 2 -16.55 -4.91 -25.55
CA ASP A 2 -17.28 -5.16 -24.30
C ASP A 2 -16.28 -5.51 -23.19
N VAL A 3 -16.24 -4.68 -22.15
CA VAL A 3 -15.30 -4.80 -21.03
C VAL A 3 -16.10 -4.95 -19.75
N LYS A 4 -15.89 -6.05 -19.02
CA LYS A 4 -16.47 -6.22 -17.68
C LYS A 4 -15.36 -6.13 -16.64
N VAL A 5 -15.53 -5.27 -15.64
CA VAL A 5 -14.61 -5.14 -14.51
C VAL A 5 -15.25 -5.84 -13.31
N PHE A 6 -14.52 -6.76 -12.68
CA PHE A 6 -15.00 -7.59 -11.58
C PHE A 6 -14.25 -7.26 -10.30
N GLN A 7 -14.98 -6.83 -9.27
CA GLN A 7 -14.41 -6.67 -7.93
C GLN A 7 -14.55 -7.97 -7.14
N PHE A 8 -13.42 -8.56 -6.75
CA PHE A 8 -13.37 -9.64 -5.77
C PHE A 8 -13.23 -9.04 -4.35
N ASN A 9 -12.32 -9.56 -3.55
CA ASN A 9 -12.21 -9.22 -2.15
C ASN A 9 -11.31 -8.00 -1.92
N GLY A 10 -11.47 -7.33 -0.78
CA GLY A 10 -10.58 -6.26 -0.32
C GLY A 10 -10.99 -4.88 -0.83
N CYS A 11 -10.01 -4.01 -1.02
CA CYS A 11 -10.29 -2.63 -1.41
C CYS A 11 -10.74 -2.53 -2.87
N GLU A 12 -11.63 -1.58 -3.14
CA GLU A 12 -12.27 -1.34 -4.43
C GLU A 12 -11.61 -0.20 -5.22
N LYS A 13 -10.41 0.26 -4.85
CA LYS A 13 -9.78 1.41 -5.52
C LYS A 13 -9.52 1.19 -7.01
N CYS A 14 -8.95 0.04 -7.37
CA CYS A 14 -8.71 -0.29 -8.78
C CYS A 14 -10.04 -0.48 -9.54
N PHE A 15 -11.05 -1.07 -8.89
CA PHE A 15 -12.39 -1.16 -9.46
C PHE A 15 -12.96 0.22 -9.76
N ASN A 16 -12.85 1.16 -8.82
CA ASN A 16 -13.33 2.53 -8.98
C ASN A 16 -12.49 3.34 -9.98
N GLU A 17 -11.16 3.21 -10.01
CA GLU A 17 -10.30 3.89 -10.99
C GLU A 17 -10.65 3.47 -12.42
N SER A 18 -11.11 2.23 -12.61
CA SER A 18 -11.58 1.76 -13.92
C SER A 18 -12.85 2.46 -14.44
N LEU A 19 -13.54 3.27 -13.61
CA LEU A 19 -14.59 4.18 -14.09
C LEU A 19 -14.07 5.11 -15.19
N LEU A 20 -12.80 5.53 -15.11
CA LEU A 20 -12.15 6.37 -16.11
C LEU A 20 -12.13 5.75 -17.52
N LEU A 21 -12.25 4.42 -17.64
CA LEU A 21 -12.39 3.76 -18.95
C LEU A 21 -13.69 4.15 -19.67
N LYS A 22 -14.72 4.63 -18.97
CA LYS A 22 -15.99 5.06 -19.57
C LYS A 22 -15.85 6.33 -20.41
N GLU A 23 -14.82 7.14 -20.15
CA GLU A 23 -14.48 8.30 -20.98
C GLU A 23 -13.87 7.88 -22.34
N VAL A 24 -13.43 6.62 -22.46
CA VAL A 24 -12.84 6.09 -23.69
C VAL A 24 -13.94 5.49 -24.57
N ALA A 25 -14.41 6.27 -25.55
CA ALA A 25 -15.59 5.97 -26.38
C ALA A 25 -15.64 4.59 -27.07
N LYS A 26 -14.50 3.89 -27.22
CA LYS A 26 -14.41 2.55 -27.84
C LYS A 26 -14.76 1.39 -26.89
N PHE A 27 -14.80 1.65 -25.58
CA PHE A 27 -15.07 0.65 -24.55
C PHE A 27 -16.53 0.76 -24.08
N LYS A 28 -17.20 -0.38 -24.01
CA LYS A 28 -18.48 -0.51 -23.33
C LYS A 28 -18.19 -1.19 -21.99
N VAL A 29 -18.06 -0.39 -20.94
CA VAL A 29 -17.59 -0.83 -19.62
C VAL A 29 -18.77 -1.11 -18.71
N GLU A 30 -18.80 -2.30 -18.11
CA GLU A 30 -19.75 -2.70 -17.08
C GLU A 30 -19.00 -3.12 -15.81
N HIS A 31 -19.43 -2.60 -14.67
CA HIS A 31 -18.84 -2.86 -13.36
C HIS A 31 -19.66 -3.93 -12.63
N ILE A 32 -18.99 -5.03 -12.24
CA ILE A 32 -19.58 -6.19 -11.56
C ILE A 32 -19.00 -6.29 -10.16
N SER A 33 -19.72 -5.80 -9.16
CA SER A 33 -19.30 -5.82 -7.75
C SER A 33 -19.57 -7.16 -7.05
N ASP A 34 -20.39 -8.02 -7.63
CA ASP A 34 -20.67 -9.38 -7.12
C ASP A 34 -20.40 -10.44 -8.21
N PRO A 35 -19.13 -10.84 -8.40
CA PRO A 35 -18.76 -11.82 -9.42
C PRO A 35 -19.43 -13.19 -9.23
N LYS A 36 -19.88 -13.53 -8.01
CA LYS A 36 -20.47 -14.84 -7.70
C LYS A 36 -21.83 -15.04 -8.35
N ASN A 37 -22.56 -13.94 -8.56
CA ASN A 37 -23.88 -13.94 -9.17
C ASN A 37 -23.86 -13.69 -10.69
N TRP A 38 -22.67 -13.55 -11.28
CA TRP A 38 -22.52 -13.30 -12.71
C TRP A 38 -22.84 -14.55 -13.56
N LYS A 39 -23.72 -14.39 -14.56
CA LYS A 39 -24.33 -15.51 -15.31
C LYS A 39 -23.48 -16.06 -16.46
N GLY A 40 -22.32 -15.47 -16.73
CA GLY A 40 -21.43 -15.95 -17.79
C GLY A 40 -21.82 -15.47 -19.19
N GLU A 41 -22.23 -14.21 -19.37
CA GLU A 41 -22.37 -13.66 -20.71
C GLU A 41 -21.01 -13.61 -21.43
N LYS A 42 -20.99 -13.74 -22.76
CA LYS A 42 -19.75 -13.57 -23.54
C LYS A 42 -19.29 -12.12 -23.46
N VAL A 43 -17.99 -11.94 -23.20
CA VAL A 43 -17.33 -10.63 -23.06
C VAL A 43 -15.98 -10.64 -23.81
N ASP A 44 -15.59 -9.50 -24.37
CA ASP A 44 -14.30 -9.40 -25.06
C ASP A 44 -13.16 -9.43 -24.04
N VAL A 45 -13.24 -8.59 -23.01
CA VAL A 45 -12.19 -8.46 -21.98
C VAL A 45 -12.80 -8.46 -20.58
N SER A 46 -12.25 -9.29 -19.70
CA SER A 46 -12.55 -9.27 -18.28
C SER A 46 -11.37 -8.71 -17.50
N VAL A 47 -11.62 -7.69 -16.70
CA VAL A 47 -10.66 -7.08 -15.79
C VAL A 47 -11.00 -7.54 -14.37
N ILE A 48 -10.03 -8.12 -13.67
CA ILE A 48 -10.19 -8.65 -12.31
C ILE A 48 -9.46 -7.72 -11.35
N THR A 49 -10.15 -7.27 -10.31
CA THR A 49 -9.61 -6.45 -9.23
C THR A 49 -9.85 -7.10 -7.87
N GLY A 50 -9.08 -6.69 -6.86
CA GLY A 50 -9.17 -7.23 -5.50
C GLY A 50 -8.33 -8.49 -5.29
N TYR A 51 -8.14 -8.87 -4.04
CA TYR A 51 -7.35 -10.06 -3.72
C TYR A 51 -8.17 -11.32 -3.93
N LEU A 52 -7.49 -12.41 -4.28
CA LEU A 52 -8.12 -13.69 -4.61
C LEU A 52 -7.79 -14.75 -3.57
N LEU A 53 -8.75 -15.61 -3.31
CA LEU A 53 -8.61 -16.80 -2.47
C LEU A 53 -8.80 -18.06 -3.33
N PRO A 54 -8.32 -19.24 -2.89
CA PRO A 54 -8.52 -20.48 -3.62
C PRO A 54 -10.00 -20.81 -3.88
N GLY A 55 -10.89 -20.37 -2.98
CA GLY A 55 -12.34 -20.52 -3.13
C GLY A 55 -12.95 -19.73 -4.29
N ASP A 56 -12.24 -18.75 -4.85
CA ASP A 56 -12.71 -17.94 -5.98
C ASP A 56 -12.53 -18.63 -7.34
N LEU A 57 -11.84 -19.79 -7.37
CA LEU A 57 -11.45 -20.48 -8.59
C LEU A 57 -12.62 -20.80 -9.52
N GLU A 58 -13.76 -21.27 -8.99
CA GLU A 58 -14.93 -21.61 -9.80
C GLU A 58 -15.45 -20.39 -10.58
N HIS A 59 -15.60 -19.26 -9.88
CA HIS A 59 -16.06 -18.01 -10.47
C HIS A 59 -15.06 -17.45 -11.48
N LEU A 60 -13.76 -17.53 -11.16
CA LEU A 60 -12.69 -17.14 -12.08
C LEU A 60 -12.66 -17.99 -13.36
N GLN A 61 -12.89 -19.30 -13.26
CA GLN A 61 -12.99 -20.16 -14.44
C GLN A 61 -14.23 -19.85 -15.28
N ASN A 62 -15.37 -19.52 -14.65
CA ASN A 62 -16.55 -19.05 -15.38
C ASN A 62 -16.24 -17.76 -16.16
N ILE A 63 -15.55 -16.80 -15.55
CA ILE A 63 -15.08 -15.57 -16.21
C ILE A 63 -14.13 -15.90 -17.36
N LYS A 64 -13.10 -16.72 -17.11
CA LYS A 64 -12.13 -17.15 -18.14
C LYS A 64 -12.82 -17.76 -19.35
N ASN A 65 -13.72 -18.71 -19.15
CA ASN A 65 -14.41 -19.46 -20.22
C ASN A 65 -15.35 -18.59 -21.07
N ASN A 66 -15.73 -17.42 -20.54
CA ASN A 66 -16.62 -16.48 -21.22
C ASN A 66 -15.91 -15.21 -21.70
N SER A 67 -14.60 -15.10 -21.50
CA SER A 67 -13.79 -13.95 -21.89
C SER A 67 -12.80 -14.31 -22.99
N SER A 68 -12.55 -13.38 -23.92
CA SER A 68 -11.45 -13.56 -24.87
C SER A 68 -10.09 -13.22 -24.25
N LYS A 69 -10.07 -12.32 -23.25
CA LYS A 69 -8.88 -11.87 -22.52
C LYS A 69 -9.21 -11.66 -21.05
N VAL A 70 -8.26 -11.98 -20.16
CA VAL A 70 -8.36 -11.73 -18.72
C VAL A 70 -7.17 -10.89 -18.26
N ILE A 71 -7.44 -9.82 -17.51
CA ILE A 71 -6.44 -8.87 -17.00
C ILE A 71 -6.54 -8.82 -15.48
N ALA A 72 -5.44 -9.02 -14.77
CA ALA A 72 -5.29 -8.64 -13.37
C ALA A 72 -4.98 -7.15 -13.28
N TYR A 73 -5.85 -6.36 -12.64
CA TYR A 73 -5.65 -4.92 -12.48
C TYR A 73 -5.44 -4.55 -11.01
N GLY A 74 -4.22 -4.13 -10.71
CA GLY A 74 -3.75 -3.79 -9.37
C GLY A 74 -3.06 -4.95 -8.67
N ASP A 75 -2.14 -4.61 -7.77
CA ASP A 75 -1.24 -5.57 -7.11
C ASP A 75 -1.96 -6.59 -6.25
N CYS A 76 -3.14 -6.27 -5.70
CA CYS A 76 -3.94 -7.25 -4.96
C CYS A 76 -4.27 -8.49 -5.81
N THR A 77 -4.53 -8.28 -7.10
CA THR A 77 -4.81 -9.36 -8.06
C THR A 77 -3.54 -9.86 -8.73
N ALA A 78 -2.60 -8.96 -9.07
CA ALA A 78 -1.40 -9.30 -9.83
C ALA A 78 -0.35 -10.05 -9.01
N THR A 79 -0.17 -9.71 -7.73
CA THR A 79 0.88 -10.27 -6.86
C THR A 79 0.37 -10.69 -5.48
N GLY A 80 -0.91 -10.45 -5.18
CA GLY A 80 -1.55 -10.64 -3.88
C GLY A 80 -1.65 -9.35 -3.06
N GLY A 81 -0.78 -8.38 -3.34
CA GLY A 81 -0.80 -7.04 -2.73
C GLY A 81 -0.68 -7.04 -1.21
N VAL A 82 -1.10 -5.94 -0.59
CA VAL A 82 -1.01 -5.71 0.87
C VAL A 82 -1.79 -6.75 1.69
N PHE A 83 -2.91 -7.25 1.16
CA PHE A 83 -3.72 -8.28 1.83
C PHE A 83 -2.97 -9.60 1.99
N ALA A 84 -2.02 -9.89 1.10
CA ALA A 84 -1.24 -11.12 1.18
C ALA A 84 -0.25 -11.16 2.34
N LEU A 85 -0.02 -10.05 3.04
CA LEU A 85 0.70 -10.06 4.31
C LEU A 85 0.08 -11.04 5.33
N ALA A 86 -1.23 -11.25 5.28
CA ALA A 86 -1.94 -12.22 6.09
C ALA A 86 -1.47 -13.67 5.84
N ASN A 87 -0.80 -13.97 4.72
CA ASN A 87 -0.27 -15.31 4.46
C ASN A 87 0.84 -15.73 5.45
N GLN A 88 1.46 -14.78 6.16
CA GLN A 88 2.37 -15.08 7.27
C GLN A 88 1.65 -15.78 8.44
N LYS A 89 0.32 -15.59 8.52
CA LYS A 89 -0.60 -16.10 9.54
C LYS A 89 -1.44 -17.30 9.06
N GLY A 90 -1.06 -17.90 7.93
CA GLY A 90 -1.69 -19.11 7.38
C GLY A 90 -2.84 -18.86 6.39
N HIS A 91 -3.15 -17.60 6.05
CA HIS A 91 -4.06 -17.29 4.95
C HIS A 91 -3.48 -17.67 3.58
N ASP A 92 -4.34 -17.68 2.55
CA ASP A 92 -3.99 -18.14 1.20
C ASP A 92 -4.34 -17.14 0.10
N VAL A 93 -3.99 -15.86 0.30
CA VAL A 93 -4.12 -14.88 -0.76
C VAL A 93 -3.21 -15.27 -1.92
N THR A 94 -3.79 -15.41 -3.10
CA THR A 94 -3.12 -15.99 -4.27
C THR A 94 -3.19 -15.04 -5.47
N PRO A 95 -2.06 -14.80 -6.18
CA PRO A 95 -2.06 -14.03 -7.42
C PRO A 95 -2.90 -14.69 -8.54
N LEU A 96 -3.53 -13.88 -9.40
CA LEU A 96 -4.37 -14.39 -10.50
C LEU A 96 -3.60 -15.31 -11.45
N VAL A 97 -2.32 -15.02 -11.73
CA VAL A 97 -1.49 -15.84 -12.63
C VAL A 97 -1.37 -17.30 -12.18
N ASN A 98 -1.50 -17.58 -10.88
CA ASN A 98 -1.49 -18.95 -10.34
C ASN A 98 -2.82 -19.69 -10.53
N LEU A 99 -3.91 -18.97 -10.85
CA LEU A 99 -5.25 -19.51 -11.08
C LEU A 99 -5.63 -19.48 -12.57
N ILE A 100 -5.10 -18.49 -13.31
CA ILE A 100 -5.27 -18.25 -14.74
C ILE A 100 -3.91 -17.84 -15.33
N GLU A 101 -3.19 -18.83 -15.87
CA GLU A 101 -1.81 -18.65 -16.37
C GLU A 101 -1.66 -17.58 -17.46
N ASP A 102 -2.62 -17.48 -18.39
CA ASP A 102 -2.55 -16.54 -19.54
C ASP A 102 -3.03 -15.11 -19.20
N SER A 103 -3.11 -14.74 -17.92
CA SER A 103 -3.59 -13.41 -17.52
C SER A 103 -2.51 -12.33 -17.69
N ILE A 104 -2.92 -11.14 -18.13
CA ILE A 104 -2.05 -9.97 -18.22
C ILE A 104 -2.10 -9.23 -16.88
N SER A 105 -0.96 -8.86 -16.31
CA SER A 105 -0.89 -8.13 -15.05
C SER A 105 -0.58 -6.64 -15.27
N VAL A 106 -1.46 -5.78 -14.75
CA VAL A 106 -1.22 -4.34 -14.61
C VAL A 106 -0.92 -4.09 -13.13
N HIS A 107 0.33 -3.76 -12.84
CA HIS A 107 0.83 -3.58 -11.48
C HIS A 107 0.50 -2.20 -10.91
N GLY A 108 0.51 -2.10 -9.58
CA GLY A 108 0.28 -0.85 -8.88
C GLY A 108 -0.74 -0.98 -7.75
N CYS A 109 -0.57 -0.14 -6.74
CA CYS A 109 -1.57 0.12 -5.73
C CYS A 109 -1.54 1.63 -5.54
N LEU A 110 -2.28 2.45 -6.30
CA LEU A 110 -3.27 2.16 -7.34
C LEU A 110 -2.65 1.78 -8.71
N GLY A 111 -3.32 0.91 -9.49
CA GLY A 111 -2.88 0.58 -10.85
C GLY A 111 -3.17 1.71 -11.85
N GLU A 112 -2.31 1.92 -12.85
CA GLU A 112 -2.47 3.02 -13.81
C GLU A 112 -3.53 2.71 -14.86
N ILE A 113 -4.44 3.66 -15.08
CA ILE A 113 -5.56 3.51 -16.01
C ILE A 113 -5.08 3.40 -17.46
N GLU A 114 -4.02 4.12 -17.80
CA GLU A 114 -3.43 4.14 -19.15
C GLU A 114 -2.81 2.77 -19.49
N GLU A 115 -2.19 2.10 -18.52
CA GLU A 115 -1.69 0.73 -18.70
C GLU A 115 -2.85 -0.26 -18.87
N LEU A 116 -3.93 -0.10 -18.10
CA LEU A 116 -5.13 -0.92 -18.27
C LEU A 116 -5.74 -0.75 -19.67
N GLU A 117 -5.83 0.48 -20.18
CA GLU A 117 -6.30 0.75 -21.54
C GLU A 117 -5.44 0.03 -22.59
N LEU A 118 -4.11 0.10 -22.49
CA LEU A 118 -3.20 -0.61 -23.38
C LEU A 118 -3.39 -2.14 -23.31
N ALA A 119 -3.55 -2.68 -22.10
CA ALA A 119 -3.77 -4.12 -21.89
C ALA A 119 -5.09 -4.58 -22.52
N ILE A 120 -6.18 -3.80 -22.38
CA ILE A 120 -7.48 -4.06 -23.01
C ILE A 120 -7.33 -4.12 -24.52
N GLU A 121 -6.63 -3.16 -25.12
CA GLU A 121 -6.36 -3.13 -26.56
C GLU A 121 -5.46 -4.28 -27.05
N GLY A 122 -4.66 -4.86 -26.16
CA GLY A 122 -3.65 -5.85 -26.53
C GLY A 122 -2.37 -5.22 -27.06
N ASN A 123 -2.13 -3.96 -26.71
CA ASN A 123 -0.86 -3.30 -26.94
C ASN A 123 0.15 -3.71 -25.86
N GLY A 124 1.44 -3.70 -26.20
CA GLY A 124 2.49 -3.86 -25.19
C GLY A 124 2.57 -2.63 -24.27
N PHE A 125 3.00 -2.85 -23.03
CA PHE A 125 3.28 -1.75 -22.11
C PHE A 125 4.49 -0.93 -22.57
N PRO A 126 4.51 0.39 -22.32
CA PRO A 126 5.70 1.19 -22.55
C PRO A 126 6.84 0.68 -21.66
N LYS A 127 8.08 0.83 -22.14
CA LYS A 127 9.25 0.57 -21.30
C LYS A 127 9.40 1.69 -20.28
N LEU A 128 8.89 1.45 -19.08
CA LEU A 128 9.03 2.35 -17.94
C LEU A 128 10.48 2.39 -17.45
N LYS A 129 10.87 3.56 -16.95
CA LYS A 129 12.14 3.76 -16.23
C LYS A 129 12.05 3.14 -14.83
N SER A 130 13.20 2.85 -14.23
CA SER A 130 13.21 2.53 -12.79
C SER A 130 12.87 3.78 -11.97
N LEU A 131 12.28 3.61 -10.79
CA LEU A 131 11.87 4.74 -9.96
C LEU A 131 13.07 5.64 -9.62
N CYS A 132 14.23 5.06 -9.33
CA CYS A 132 15.46 5.81 -9.04
C CYS A 132 15.91 6.72 -10.20
N GLN A 133 15.57 6.41 -11.47
CA GLN A 133 15.94 7.24 -12.62
C GLN A 133 15.09 8.52 -12.74
N VAL A 134 13.94 8.58 -12.10
CA VAL A 134 13.00 9.72 -12.15
C VAL A 134 12.76 10.36 -10.78
N CYS A 135 13.37 9.80 -9.74
CA CYS A 135 13.38 10.35 -8.39
C CYS A 135 14.21 11.65 -8.37
N SER A 136 13.72 12.66 -7.64
CA SER A 136 14.46 13.92 -7.44
C SER A 136 15.65 13.76 -6.49
N ARG A 137 15.62 12.73 -5.64
CA ARG A 137 16.66 12.45 -4.65
C ARG A 137 17.89 11.79 -5.26
N LYS A 138 19.07 12.13 -4.74
CA LYS A 138 20.39 11.72 -5.23
C LYS A 138 21.00 10.70 -4.29
N ALA A 139 21.50 9.61 -4.87
CA ALA A 139 22.24 8.60 -4.13
C ALA A 139 23.73 8.96 -4.05
N THR A 140 24.35 8.80 -2.88
CA THR A 140 25.79 8.83 -2.66
C THR A 140 26.43 7.47 -2.98
N CYS A 141 25.63 6.39 -2.93
CA CYS A 141 26.06 5.00 -3.08
C CYS A 141 27.04 4.52 -1.99
N ASP A 142 27.00 5.14 -0.82
CA ASP A 142 27.76 4.73 0.35
C ASP A 142 27.01 3.65 1.16
N TYR A 143 27.73 3.00 2.07
CA TYR A 143 27.11 2.16 3.10
C TYR A 143 26.34 3.01 4.11
N LEU A 144 25.32 2.42 4.72
CA LEU A 144 24.48 3.10 5.72
C LEU A 144 25.28 3.36 7.00
N GLU A 145 25.10 4.55 7.57
CA GLU A 145 25.59 4.87 8.92
C GLU A 145 24.65 4.31 9.99
N SER A 146 23.34 4.37 9.75
CA SER A 146 22.29 3.82 10.62
C SER A 146 21.07 3.40 9.79
N ILE A 147 20.14 2.69 10.41
CA ILE A 147 18.82 2.41 9.83
C ILE A 147 17.78 3.18 10.64
N ASN A 148 16.89 3.87 9.93
CA ASN A 148 15.93 4.78 10.53
C ASN A 148 14.49 4.32 10.26
N ARG A 149 13.64 4.46 11.28
CA ARG A 149 12.18 4.26 11.18
C ARG A 149 11.51 5.46 10.50
N GLN A 150 10.37 5.28 9.84
CA GLN A 150 9.72 6.30 9.00
C GLN A 150 9.10 7.52 9.73
N ILE A 151 9.55 7.79 10.95
CA ILE A 151 8.96 8.75 11.87
C ILE A 151 9.59 10.15 11.71
N GLU A 152 10.91 10.20 11.56
CA GLU A 152 11.69 11.44 11.63
C GLU A 152 12.33 11.76 10.29
N LEU A 153 11.51 12.12 9.31
CA LEU A 153 11.99 12.34 7.95
C LEU A 153 11.99 13.83 7.61
N GLU A 154 13.15 14.46 7.74
CA GLU A 154 13.37 15.79 7.15
C GLU A 154 13.45 15.69 5.63
N ASP A 155 12.76 16.62 4.95
CA ASP A 155 12.83 16.66 3.50
C ASP A 155 14.24 17.06 3.06
N SER A 156 14.77 16.33 2.09
CA SER A 156 16.17 16.41 1.68
C SER A 156 16.32 15.91 0.26
N GLU A 157 17.32 16.44 -0.45
CA GLU A 157 17.71 15.90 -1.76
C GLU A 157 18.44 14.54 -1.64
N THR A 158 18.80 14.08 -0.44
CA THR A 158 19.47 12.79 -0.25
C THR A 158 18.51 11.61 -0.42
N CYS A 159 18.98 10.55 -1.06
CA CYS A 159 18.27 9.28 -1.19
C CYS A 159 17.81 8.74 0.17
N PHE A 160 16.58 8.24 0.24
CA PHE A 160 16.04 7.63 1.46
C PHE A 160 16.89 6.49 1.99
N ASN A 161 17.37 5.61 1.10
CA ASN A 161 18.22 4.50 1.52
C ASN A 161 19.50 5.02 2.16
N ASP A 162 20.16 6.03 1.58
CA ASP A 162 21.40 6.60 2.14
C ASP A 162 21.17 7.30 3.49
N LEU A 163 19.95 7.82 3.71
CA LEU A 163 19.50 8.32 5.00
C LEU A 163 19.05 7.21 5.96
N GLY A 164 19.28 5.93 5.65
CA GLY A 164 18.92 4.80 6.49
C GLY A 164 17.44 4.38 6.41
N PHE A 165 16.60 5.02 5.61
CA PHE A 165 15.19 4.67 5.46
C PHE A 165 14.97 3.67 4.33
N LEU A 166 14.29 2.57 4.63
CA LEU A 166 13.99 1.55 3.63
C LEU A 166 13.10 2.09 2.50
N CYS A 167 13.68 2.18 1.29
CA CYS A 167 13.01 2.59 0.06
C CYS A 167 13.20 1.56 -1.06
N SER A 168 12.09 1.02 -1.58
CA SER A 168 12.06 0.00 -2.63
C SER A 168 12.26 0.56 -4.04
N GLY A 169 12.74 1.80 -4.20
CA GLY A 169 12.92 2.43 -5.51
C GLY A 169 13.83 1.66 -6.47
N PHE A 170 14.83 0.95 -5.93
CA PHE A 170 15.76 0.14 -6.73
C PHE A 170 15.11 -1.08 -7.40
N THR A 171 14.02 -1.58 -6.83
CA THR A 171 13.27 -2.71 -7.38
C THR A 171 11.91 -2.31 -7.93
N ALA A 172 11.62 -1.01 -8.03
CA ALA A 172 10.36 -0.46 -8.54
C ALA A 172 10.54 0.31 -9.86
N THR A 173 9.46 0.39 -10.64
CA THR A 173 9.37 1.27 -11.81
C THR A 173 8.80 2.63 -11.44
N GLU A 174 8.94 3.61 -12.34
CA GLU A 174 8.19 4.86 -12.23
C GLU A 174 6.67 4.59 -12.18
N CYS A 175 5.95 5.37 -11.36
CA CYS A 175 4.51 5.25 -11.23
C CYS A 175 3.85 6.62 -11.07
N LYS A 176 2.55 6.73 -11.38
CA LYS A 176 1.77 7.97 -11.25
C LYS A 176 1.64 8.49 -9.80
N GLU A 177 1.49 7.59 -8.83
CA GLU A 177 1.19 7.95 -7.44
C GLU A 177 2.42 8.46 -6.64
N ARG A 178 3.63 8.40 -7.21
CA ARG A 178 4.92 8.97 -6.73
C ARG A 178 5.01 9.31 -5.23
N CYS A 179 4.98 8.31 -4.34
CA CYS A 179 5.11 8.53 -2.88
C CYS A 179 6.36 9.34 -2.50
N VAL A 180 7.45 9.15 -3.25
CA VAL A 180 8.75 9.79 -3.00
C VAL A 180 8.72 11.31 -3.13
N ASP A 181 7.75 11.87 -3.86
CA ASP A 181 7.58 13.32 -4.00
C ASP A 181 6.92 13.94 -2.76
N TYR A 182 6.30 13.12 -1.90
CA TYR A 182 5.62 13.53 -0.67
C TYR A 182 6.38 13.04 0.57
N ASN A 183 7.71 13.12 0.49
CA ASN A 183 8.62 12.75 1.56
C ASN A 183 8.27 11.38 2.19
N THR A 184 7.96 10.39 1.34
CA THR A 184 7.58 9.04 1.76
C THR A 184 8.33 7.98 0.93
N PRO A 185 9.10 7.08 1.57
CA PRO A 185 9.83 6.03 0.85
C PRO A 185 8.92 5.12 0.03
N CYS A 186 9.39 4.71 -1.14
CA CYS A 186 8.68 3.75 -1.99
C CYS A 186 8.56 2.39 -1.29
N ARG A 187 7.35 1.80 -1.35
CA ARG A 187 7.07 0.46 -0.78
C ARG A 187 6.98 -0.66 -1.84
N GLY A 188 7.29 -0.36 -3.10
CA GLY A 188 7.50 -1.37 -4.14
C GLY A 188 6.23 -1.99 -4.73
N CYS A 189 5.12 -1.26 -4.75
CA CYS A 189 3.83 -1.71 -5.33
C CYS A 189 3.81 -1.78 -6.87
N LYS A 190 4.92 -1.45 -7.55
CA LYS A 190 5.06 -1.60 -9.00
C LYS A 190 6.43 -2.20 -9.31
N PRO A 191 6.60 -3.53 -9.13
CA PRO A 191 7.91 -4.18 -9.19
C PRO A 191 8.49 -4.09 -10.61
N SER A 192 9.80 -3.86 -10.69
CA SER A 192 10.58 -3.85 -11.94
C SER A 192 11.34 -5.16 -12.19
N VAL A 193 11.32 -6.06 -11.21
CA VAL A 193 12.10 -7.30 -11.17
C VAL A 193 11.35 -8.40 -10.44
N ASP A 194 11.56 -9.66 -10.85
CA ASP A 194 11.02 -10.82 -10.15
C ASP A 194 11.54 -10.92 -8.72
N ARG A 195 10.68 -11.36 -7.80
CA ARG A 195 11.00 -11.50 -6.37
C ARG A 195 11.59 -10.20 -5.80
N SER A 196 10.99 -9.05 -6.14
CA SER A 196 11.45 -7.72 -5.75
C SER A 196 11.74 -7.60 -4.25
N GLY A 197 10.91 -8.17 -3.38
CA GLY A 197 11.14 -8.18 -1.94
C GLY A 197 12.44 -8.88 -1.51
N ILE A 198 12.75 -10.05 -2.08
CA ILE A 198 14.01 -10.77 -1.81
C ILE A 198 15.21 -9.94 -2.30
N ARG A 199 15.10 -9.35 -3.50
CA ARG A 199 16.18 -8.53 -4.06
C ARG A 199 16.40 -7.26 -3.26
N MET A 200 15.32 -6.62 -2.79
CA MET A 200 15.41 -5.43 -1.95
C MET A 200 16.01 -5.77 -0.59
N MET A 201 15.65 -6.91 0.00
CA MET A 201 16.27 -7.39 1.24
C MET A 201 17.77 -7.64 1.08
N ALA A 202 18.19 -8.33 0.03
CA ALA A 202 19.61 -8.58 -0.24
C ALA A 202 20.38 -7.27 -0.47
N MET A 203 19.80 -6.34 -1.24
CA MET A 203 20.39 -5.03 -1.47
C MET A 203 20.52 -4.22 -0.18
N PHE A 204 19.42 -4.07 0.57
CA PHE A 204 19.40 -3.26 1.79
C PHE A 204 20.34 -3.85 2.85
N GLY A 205 20.35 -5.18 3.01
CA GLY A 205 21.31 -5.86 3.88
C GLY A 205 22.78 -5.69 3.43
N THR A 206 23.03 -5.52 2.12
CA THR A 206 24.38 -5.16 1.64
C THR A 206 24.74 -3.73 2.02
N LEU A 207 23.81 -2.77 1.88
CA LEU A 207 24.04 -1.39 2.28
C LEU A 207 24.27 -1.25 3.80
N ALA A 208 23.65 -2.11 4.61
CA ALA A 208 23.84 -2.18 6.05
C ALA A 208 25.20 -2.79 6.48
N GLY A 209 26.13 -3.06 5.57
CA GLY A 209 27.40 -3.75 5.87
C GLY A 209 28.34 -3.04 6.85
N ASN A 210 28.12 -1.75 7.12
CA ASN A 210 28.87 -0.97 8.12
C ASN A 210 28.15 -0.89 9.48
N ILE A 211 26.94 -1.41 9.60
CA ILE A 211 26.17 -1.38 10.84
C ILE A 211 26.60 -2.59 11.67
N GLU A 212 27.02 -2.34 12.90
CA GLU A 212 27.41 -3.40 13.82
C GLU A 212 26.19 -4.24 14.18
N VAL A 213 26.36 -5.56 14.13
CA VAL A 213 25.37 -6.52 14.64
C VAL A 213 25.99 -7.14 15.87
N ALA A 214 25.39 -6.84 17.02
CA ALA A 214 25.71 -7.44 18.30
C ALA A 214 25.73 -8.97 18.14
N THR A 215 26.89 -9.63 18.18
CA THR A 215 26.98 -11.10 18.06
C THR A 215 27.81 -11.66 19.20
N GLU A 216 27.23 -12.61 19.94
CA GLU A 216 27.90 -13.26 21.05
C GLU A 216 28.51 -14.60 20.63
N HIS A 217 29.76 -14.84 21.00
CA HIS A 217 30.41 -16.13 20.83
C HIS A 217 29.81 -17.17 21.78
N ASN A 218 29.19 -18.22 21.24
CA ASN A 218 28.79 -19.39 22.02
C ASN A 218 29.95 -20.38 22.17
N THR A 219 30.15 -20.92 23.37
CA THR A 219 31.09 -22.03 23.66
C THR A 219 30.90 -23.28 22.78
N ASN A 220 29.78 -23.39 22.07
CA ASN A 220 29.49 -24.47 21.11
C ASN A 220 29.84 -24.13 19.64
N GLY A 221 30.55 -23.02 19.39
CA GLY A 221 31.23 -22.79 18.11
C GLY A 221 30.43 -22.04 17.04
N ALA A 222 29.35 -21.35 17.40
CA ALA A 222 28.62 -20.48 16.49
C ALA A 222 28.19 -19.17 17.16
N THR A 223 28.03 -18.11 16.36
CA THR A 223 27.47 -16.81 16.77
C THR A 223 25.95 -16.92 16.70
N ASP A 224 25.37 -17.61 17.68
CA ASP A 224 23.97 -18.07 17.62
C ASP A 224 22.97 -17.03 18.12
N LYS A 225 23.46 -15.99 18.77
CA LYS A 225 22.66 -15.01 19.49
C LYS A 225 23.09 -13.61 19.08
N LEU A 226 22.10 -12.76 18.85
CA LEU A 226 22.32 -11.33 19.00
C LEU A 226 22.81 -11.12 20.44
N ALA A 227 23.94 -10.46 20.64
CA ALA A 227 24.46 -10.23 21.99
C ALA A 227 23.42 -9.48 22.85
N ASP A 228 23.54 -9.52 24.19
CA ASP A 228 22.76 -8.62 25.06
C ASP A 228 23.35 -7.18 25.01
N GLU A 229 23.71 -6.72 23.82
CA GLU A 229 24.23 -5.39 23.46
C GLU A 229 23.25 -4.73 22.47
N ASP A 230 23.27 -3.40 22.37
CA ASP A 230 22.37 -2.65 21.48
C ASP A 230 22.51 -3.13 20.02
N ASP A 231 21.40 -3.52 19.40
CA ASP A 231 21.33 -3.99 18.00
C ASP A 231 20.48 -3.04 17.14
N ASP A 232 21.15 -2.01 16.64
CA ASP A 232 20.53 -0.98 15.80
C ASP A 232 19.82 -1.55 14.56
N LEU A 233 20.27 -2.71 14.04
CA LEU A 233 19.70 -3.32 12.85
C LEU A 233 18.32 -3.93 13.14
N THR A 234 18.20 -4.77 14.18
CA THR A 234 16.93 -5.45 14.45
C THR A 234 15.93 -4.55 15.15
N ASP A 235 16.37 -3.61 15.97
CA ASP A 235 15.49 -2.62 16.59
C ASP A 235 14.90 -1.64 15.57
N SER A 236 15.64 -1.33 14.51
CA SER A 236 15.17 -0.42 13.47
C SER A 236 14.32 -1.09 12.38
N LEU A 237 14.36 -2.41 12.26
CA LEU A 237 13.57 -3.21 11.29
C LEU A 237 12.79 -4.36 11.93
N PRO A 238 11.89 -4.09 12.90
CA PRO A 238 11.17 -5.15 13.61
C PRO A 238 10.12 -5.87 12.73
N ASP A 239 9.68 -5.25 11.64
CA ASP A 239 8.73 -5.85 10.69
C ASP A 239 9.36 -6.13 9.32
N ILE A 240 10.13 -7.22 9.23
CA ILE A 240 10.75 -7.66 7.97
C ILE A 240 9.70 -7.93 6.88
N VAL A 241 8.59 -8.57 7.25
CA VAL A 241 7.57 -8.98 6.27
C VAL A 241 6.88 -7.76 5.65
N GLY A 242 6.43 -6.82 6.48
CA GLY A 242 5.76 -5.61 6.02
C GLY A 242 6.67 -4.56 5.39
N ASN A 243 7.99 -4.61 5.64
CA ASN A 243 8.96 -3.74 4.97
C ASN A 243 9.35 -4.25 3.58
N PHE A 244 9.70 -5.53 3.46
CA PHE A 244 10.26 -6.07 2.22
C PHE A 244 9.24 -6.76 1.31
N PHE A 245 8.14 -7.28 1.85
CA PHE A 245 7.20 -8.12 1.09
C PHE A 245 5.78 -7.58 1.05
N ARG A 246 5.58 -6.30 1.37
CA ARG A 246 4.25 -5.65 1.46
C ARG A 246 3.31 -6.01 0.33
N PHE A 247 3.80 -6.02 -0.91
CA PHE A 247 2.97 -6.31 -2.09
C PHE A 247 3.32 -7.63 -2.79
N THR A 248 4.35 -8.34 -2.35
CA THR A 248 4.97 -9.43 -3.13
C THR A 248 5.24 -10.69 -2.32
N LEU A 249 4.64 -10.84 -1.13
CA LEU A 249 4.85 -12.02 -0.29
C LEU A 249 4.51 -13.34 -1.04
N PRO A 250 3.38 -13.48 -1.76
CA PRO A 250 3.07 -14.72 -2.50
C PRO A 250 4.03 -15.01 -3.64
N THR A 251 4.55 -13.98 -4.28
CA THR A 251 5.48 -14.09 -5.43
C THR A 251 6.95 -14.15 -5.01
N SER A 252 7.25 -14.13 -3.70
CA SER A 252 8.63 -14.13 -3.18
C SER A 252 9.34 -15.48 -3.35
N GLY A 253 8.58 -16.57 -3.46
CA GLY A 253 9.08 -17.94 -3.40
C GLY A 253 9.29 -18.47 -1.97
N LEU A 254 8.95 -17.69 -0.95
CA LEU A 254 8.94 -18.13 0.44
C LEU A 254 7.73 -19.03 0.72
N PRO A 255 7.86 -20.02 1.62
CA PRO A 255 6.73 -20.82 2.05
C PRO A 255 5.73 -19.96 2.85
N LYS A 256 4.48 -20.42 2.91
CA LYS A 256 3.46 -19.82 3.77
C LYS A 256 3.91 -19.83 5.24
N GLY A 257 3.58 -18.76 5.94
CA GLY A 257 3.87 -18.66 7.37
C GLY A 257 3.04 -19.65 8.17
N ARG A 258 3.57 -20.01 9.34
CA ARG A 258 2.94 -20.95 10.28
C ARG A 258 2.52 -20.27 11.59
N ILE A 259 2.59 -18.94 11.64
CA ILE A 259 2.13 -18.20 12.81
C ILE A 259 0.61 -18.40 12.88
N PRO A 260 0.06 -18.74 14.05
CA PRO A 260 -1.39 -18.84 14.20
C PRO A 260 -2.07 -17.51 13.82
N SER A 261 -3.15 -17.61 13.06
CA SER A 261 -4.01 -16.47 12.75
C SER A 261 -4.56 -15.85 14.02
N SER A 262 -4.60 -14.53 14.04
CA SER A 262 -5.15 -13.74 15.13
C SER A 262 -6.62 -13.37 14.92
N GLY A 263 -7.22 -13.80 13.81
CA GLY A 263 -8.65 -13.59 13.53
C GLY A 263 -8.96 -13.58 12.04
N THR A 264 -9.50 -12.47 11.57
CA THR A 264 -9.80 -12.19 10.17
C THR A 264 -8.54 -11.89 9.37
N LEU A 265 -8.66 -12.00 8.04
CA LEU A 265 -7.57 -11.65 7.12
C LEU A 265 -7.10 -10.21 7.32
N LEU A 266 -8.03 -9.27 7.53
CA LEU A 266 -7.70 -7.86 7.72
C LEU A 266 -6.94 -7.63 9.04
N GLU A 267 -7.35 -8.27 10.14
CA GLU A 267 -6.64 -8.21 11.41
C GLU A 267 -5.20 -8.70 11.26
N ASP A 268 -4.99 -9.82 10.56
CA ASP A 268 -3.67 -10.39 10.31
C ASP A 268 -2.77 -9.55 9.37
N VAL A 269 -3.34 -8.60 8.62
CA VAL A 269 -2.56 -7.59 7.87
C VAL A 269 -1.97 -6.53 8.80
N PHE A 270 -2.75 -6.07 9.79
CA PHE A 270 -2.36 -5.00 10.73
C PHE A 270 -1.54 -5.48 11.93
N ILE A 271 -1.69 -6.75 12.34
CA ILE A 271 -0.97 -7.27 13.51
C ILE A 271 0.53 -7.40 13.23
N GLY A 272 1.33 -6.86 14.17
CA GLY A 272 2.79 -6.81 14.06
C GLY A 272 3.30 -5.69 13.15
N ARG A 273 2.44 -4.73 12.79
CA ARG A 273 2.86 -3.52 12.05
C ARG A 273 3.25 -2.42 13.02
N LEU A 274 4.26 -1.68 12.60
CA LEU A 274 4.69 -0.46 13.22
C LEU A 274 3.61 0.62 13.13
N ILE A 275 3.45 1.42 14.19
CA ILE A 275 2.40 2.45 14.29
C ILE A 275 2.55 3.50 13.18
N GLU A 276 3.78 3.85 12.83
CA GLU A 276 4.13 4.75 11.73
C GLU A 276 3.71 4.24 10.36
N GLU A 277 3.49 2.93 10.19
CA GLU A 277 3.00 2.37 8.92
C GLU A 277 1.48 2.37 8.83
N VAL A 278 0.79 2.49 9.96
CA VAL A 278 -0.68 2.40 10.03
C VAL A 278 -1.36 3.42 9.12
N PRO A 279 -0.95 4.72 9.08
CA PRO A 279 -1.56 5.68 8.16
C PRO A 279 -1.51 5.23 6.69
N LEU A 280 -0.36 4.75 6.23
CA LEU A 280 -0.19 4.32 4.84
C LEU A 280 -0.96 3.02 4.58
N ILE A 281 -0.95 2.05 5.51
CA ILE A 281 -1.68 0.80 5.37
C ILE A 281 -3.20 1.06 5.35
N ALA A 282 -3.70 1.92 6.24
CA ALA A 282 -5.08 2.37 6.24
C ALA A 282 -5.45 3.06 4.93
N GLY A 283 -4.57 3.95 4.45
CA GLY A 283 -4.68 4.60 3.16
C GLY A 283 -4.85 3.57 2.04
N LEU A 284 -3.99 2.56 1.95
CA LEU A 284 -4.05 1.49 0.95
C LEU A 284 -5.36 0.67 1.01
N LEU A 285 -5.76 0.25 2.22
CA LEU A 285 -6.83 -0.72 2.42
C LEU A 285 -8.24 -0.12 2.41
N GLY A 286 -8.38 1.17 2.71
CA GLY A 286 -9.69 1.78 2.98
C GLY A 286 -10.62 1.99 1.79
N GLY A 287 -10.24 1.61 0.57
CA GLY A 287 -11.14 1.70 -0.59
C GLY A 287 -11.60 3.14 -0.84
N ALA A 288 -12.92 3.33 -1.05
CA ALA A 288 -13.54 4.65 -1.14
C ALA A 288 -13.59 5.42 0.20
N LYS A 289 -13.35 4.75 1.33
CA LYS A 289 -13.32 5.32 2.69
C LYS A 289 -11.90 5.47 3.26
N SER A 290 -10.89 5.53 2.38
CA SER A 290 -9.49 5.55 2.82
C SER A 290 -9.13 6.78 3.64
N ILE A 291 -9.77 7.94 3.39
CA ILE A 291 -9.47 9.18 4.10
C ILE A 291 -10.03 9.09 5.51
N SER A 292 -11.32 8.80 5.69
CA SER A 292 -11.93 8.70 7.03
C SER A 292 -11.31 7.59 7.86
N LEU A 293 -10.99 6.43 7.26
CA LEU A 293 -10.25 5.35 7.94
C LEU A 293 -8.90 5.84 8.45
N THR A 294 -8.10 6.44 7.58
CA THR A 294 -6.75 6.93 7.92
C THR A 294 -6.80 8.03 8.96
N MET A 295 -7.71 8.99 8.80
CA MET A 295 -7.96 10.06 9.78
C MET A 295 -8.29 9.50 11.14
N LYS A 296 -9.16 8.48 11.20
CA LYS A 296 -9.58 7.94 12.48
C LYS A 296 -8.44 7.25 13.23
N PHE A 297 -7.58 6.53 12.53
CA PHE A 297 -6.37 5.96 13.13
C PHE A 297 -5.45 7.06 13.68
N ILE A 298 -5.21 8.10 12.87
CA ILE A 298 -4.35 9.21 13.23
C ILE A 298 -4.90 9.97 14.45
N GLU A 299 -6.15 10.41 14.39
CA GLU A 299 -6.79 11.20 15.45
C GLU A 299 -6.92 10.41 16.77
N THR A 300 -7.18 9.10 16.71
CA THR A 300 -7.20 8.26 17.91
C THR A 300 -5.82 8.22 18.56
N TYR A 301 -4.76 8.04 17.77
CA TYR A 301 -3.39 8.03 18.28
C TYR A 301 -2.97 9.40 18.82
N GLU A 302 -3.27 10.48 18.08
CA GLU A 302 -3.01 11.86 18.50
C GLU A 302 -3.70 12.19 19.82
N LYS A 303 -4.97 11.81 19.97
CA LYS A 303 -5.72 12.00 21.21
C LYS A 303 -5.12 11.22 22.38
N ALA A 304 -4.72 9.96 22.15
CA ALA A 304 -4.12 9.12 23.19
C ALA A 304 -2.78 9.69 23.69
N ASN A 305 -2.02 10.31 22.79
CA ASN A 305 -0.69 10.87 23.06
C ASN A 305 -0.68 12.40 23.25
N GLN A 306 -1.86 13.03 23.34
CA GLN A 306 -2.01 14.48 23.54
C GLN A 306 -1.28 15.32 22.47
N ILE A 307 -1.25 14.83 21.22
CA ILE A 307 -0.67 15.56 20.09
C ILE A 307 -1.69 16.58 19.59
N GLU A 308 -1.38 17.85 19.74
CA GLU A 308 -2.20 18.94 19.20
C GLU A 308 -1.83 19.21 17.74
N VAL A 309 -2.86 19.41 16.90
CA VAL A 309 -2.69 19.78 15.49
C VAL A 309 -3.15 21.22 15.26
N SER A 310 -2.48 21.90 14.35
CA SER A 310 -2.79 23.29 14.00
C SER A 310 -4.17 23.45 13.33
N GLU A 311 -4.68 24.68 13.31
CA GLU A 311 -5.90 25.01 12.57
C GLU A 311 -5.76 24.77 11.06
N GLN A 312 -4.57 24.98 10.50
CA GLN A 312 -4.31 24.71 9.08
C GLN A 312 -4.37 23.20 8.78
N THR A 313 -3.81 22.36 9.66
CA THR A 313 -3.94 20.89 9.56
C THR A 313 -5.40 20.46 9.61
N LYS A 314 -6.19 20.99 10.55
CA LYS A 314 -7.62 20.69 10.67
C LYS A 314 -8.38 21.05 9.39
N LYS A 315 -8.13 22.24 8.83
CA LYS A 315 -8.74 22.70 7.59
C LYS A 315 -8.47 21.75 6.42
N TYR A 316 -7.23 21.29 6.24
CA TYR A 316 -6.90 20.33 5.18
C TYR A 316 -7.57 18.97 5.39
N ARG A 317 -7.59 18.47 6.63
CA ARG A 317 -8.26 17.21 6.98
C ARG A 317 -9.78 17.28 6.74
N GLU A 318 -10.43 18.37 7.12
CA GLU A 318 -11.86 18.61 6.84
C GLU A 318 -12.14 18.65 5.33
N GLY A 319 -11.29 19.33 4.56
CA GLY A 319 -11.37 19.36 3.10
C GLY A 319 -11.27 17.96 2.49
N LEU A 320 -10.33 17.14 2.96
CA LEU A 320 -10.19 15.75 2.52
C LEU A 320 -11.43 14.89 2.85
N LEU A 321 -12.01 15.04 4.04
CA LEU A 321 -13.25 14.32 4.41
C LEU A 321 -14.44 14.74 3.54
N GLN A 322 -14.48 16.01 3.10
CA GLN A 322 -15.48 16.48 2.15
C GLN A 322 -15.25 15.87 0.76
N LEU A 323 -13.99 15.83 0.28
CA LEU A 323 -13.63 15.17 -0.97
C LEU A 323 -13.93 13.66 -0.95
N GLU A 324 -13.83 12.98 0.19
CA GLU A 324 -14.23 11.58 0.31
C GLU A 324 -15.73 11.37 0.05
N LYS A 325 -16.58 12.30 0.50
CA LYS A 325 -18.02 12.25 0.22
C LYS A 325 -18.30 12.48 -1.26
N GLU A 326 -17.62 13.46 -1.86
CA GLU A 326 -17.72 13.72 -3.30
C GLU A 326 -17.23 12.53 -4.13
N LEU A 327 -16.17 11.85 -3.67
CA LEU A 327 -15.65 10.63 -4.29
C LEU A 327 -16.68 9.51 -4.23
N GLN A 328 -17.31 9.28 -3.07
CA GLN A 328 -18.38 8.30 -2.92
C GLN A 328 -19.55 8.62 -3.86
N ASP A 329 -20.00 9.87 -3.88
CA ASP A 329 -21.09 10.32 -4.75
C ASP A 329 -20.78 10.08 -6.23
N ALA A 330 -19.52 10.29 -6.65
CA ALA A 330 -19.07 10.03 -8.01
C ALA A 330 -19.06 8.54 -8.34
N ILE A 331 -18.62 7.68 -7.39
CA ILE A 331 -18.64 6.23 -7.53
C ILE A 331 -20.08 5.72 -7.66
N ASP A 332 -20.98 6.14 -6.77
CA ASP A 332 -22.38 5.70 -6.74
C ASP A 332 -23.14 6.08 -8.02
N LYS A 333 -22.77 7.21 -8.63
CA LYS A 333 -23.32 7.69 -9.91
C LYS A 333 -22.56 7.18 -11.13
N GLU A 334 -21.46 6.46 -10.92
CA GLU A 334 -20.50 6.05 -11.93
C GLU A 334 -20.03 7.22 -12.85
N ASP A 335 -19.87 8.42 -12.28
CA ASP A 335 -19.49 9.64 -12.99
C ASP A 335 -17.96 9.75 -13.09
N ALA A 336 -17.42 9.32 -14.23
CA ALA A 336 -15.98 9.28 -14.47
C ALA A 336 -15.31 10.66 -14.49
N SER A 337 -16.01 11.70 -14.97
CA SER A 337 -15.48 13.07 -15.01
C SER A 337 -15.34 13.65 -13.61
N VAL A 338 -16.38 13.51 -12.77
CA VAL A 338 -16.33 13.96 -11.38
C VAL A 338 -15.35 13.12 -10.58
N TYR A 339 -15.31 11.81 -10.79
CA TYR A 339 -14.32 10.92 -10.16
C TYR A 339 -12.89 11.41 -10.44
N LYS A 340 -12.57 11.73 -11.69
CA LYS A 340 -11.26 12.27 -12.08
C LYS A 340 -10.96 13.58 -11.33
N GLU A 341 -11.89 14.54 -11.37
CA GLU A 341 -11.70 15.84 -10.72
C GLU A 341 -11.45 15.69 -9.20
N VAL A 342 -12.26 14.87 -8.53
CA VAL A 342 -12.15 14.66 -7.08
C VAL A 342 -10.86 13.95 -6.73
N THR A 343 -10.48 12.89 -7.46
CA THR A 343 -9.21 12.18 -7.20
C THR A 343 -7.99 13.07 -7.46
N ASP A 344 -8.02 13.96 -8.45
CA ASP A 344 -6.95 14.94 -8.66
C ASP A 344 -6.82 15.93 -7.49
N LYS A 345 -7.96 16.40 -6.92
CA LYS A 345 -7.95 17.22 -5.70
C LYS A 345 -7.42 16.46 -4.48
N ILE A 346 -7.78 15.19 -4.33
CA ILE A 346 -7.25 14.34 -3.25
C ILE A 346 -5.74 14.18 -3.41
N ARG A 347 -5.24 13.88 -4.60
CA ARG A 347 -3.78 13.76 -4.87
C ARG A 347 -3.05 15.06 -4.55
N ALA A 348 -3.62 16.22 -4.88
CA ALA A 348 -3.00 17.51 -4.58
C ALA A 348 -2.77 17.76 -3.08
N ILE A 349 -3.65 17.25 -2.21
CA ILE A 349 -3.57 17.47 -0.75
C ILE A 349 -2.89 16.29 -0.03
N ALA A 350 -3.39 15.08 -0.28
CA ALA A 350 -2.95 13.85 0.36
C ALA A 350 -1.71 13.21 -0.32
N GLY A 351 -1.23 13.84 -1.38
CA GLY A 351 -0.10 13.42 -2.20
C GLY A 351 -0.48 12.39 -3.27
N ASN A 352 -1.20 11.36 -2.85
CA ASN A 352 -1.66 10.32 -3.76
C ASN A 352 -2.94 9.66 -3.26
N MET A 353 -3.50 8.73 -4.04
CA MET A 353 -4.70 8.01 -3.65
C MET A 353 -4.49 7.08 -2.44
N ASN A 354 -3.25 6.84 -2.00
CA ASN A 354 -2.94 6.11 -0.75
C ASN A 354 -2.55 7.03 0.40
N LEU A 355 -2.72 8.34 0.22
CA LEU A 355 -2.59 9.35 1.25
C LEU A 355 -1.16 9.46 1.82
N SER A 356 -0.13 9.27 0.99
CA SER A 356 1.26 9.26 1.47
C SER A 356 1.73 10.56 2.13
N ASN A 357 1.10 11.70 1.83
CA ASN A 357 1.43 12.98 2.46
C ASN A 357 0.82 13.12 3.86
N ILE A 358 -0.19 12.32 4.21
CA ILE A 358 -0.89 12.42 5.49
C ILE A 358 -0.14 11.61 6.55
N PHE A 359 0.06 12.20 7.73
CA PHE A 359 0.71 11.52 8.84
C PHE A 359 0.26 12.06 10.19
N PHE A 360 0.80 11.51 11.27
CA PHE A 360 0.54 11.99 12.63
C PHE A 360 1.03 13.44 12.79
N GLY A 361 0.23 14.27 13.43
CA GLY A 361 0.50 15.68 13.68
C GLY A 361 0.27 16.60 12.48
N GLY A 362 0.18 16.10 11.25
CA GLY A 362 0.08 16.98 10.07
C GLY A 362 0.34 16.29 8.73
N PHE A 363 1.11 16.97 7.88
CA PHE A 363 1.49 16.50 6.55
C PHE A 363 3.01 16.49 6.35
N LYS A 364 3.51 15.56 5.53
CA LYS A 364 4.95 15.31 5.36
C LYS A 364 5.62 16.28 4.37
N SER A 365 4.84 16.91 3.52
CA SER A 365 5.30 17.84 2.49
C SER A 365 4.32 19.00 2.32
N GLN A 366 4.83 20.08 1.77
CA GLN A 366 4.06 21.28 1.46
C GLN A 366 2.94 20.95 0.46
N ILE A 367 1.72 21.43 0.72
CA ILE A 367 0.53 21.20 -0.11
C ILE A 367 0.39 22.28 -1.18
N ASN A 368 0.60 23.54 -0.81
CA ASN A 368 0.52 24.68 -1.72
C ASN A 368 1.80 25.54 -1.61
N GLU A 369 2.33 26.00 -2.74
CA GLU A 369 3.56 26.82 -2.81
C GLU A 369 3.50 28.09 -1.92
N GLY A 370 2.30 28.64 -1.72
CA GLY A 370 2.09 29.85 -0.91
C GLY A 370 1.94 29.62 0.60
N ASP A 371 1.85 28.37 1.06
CA ASP A 371 1.66 28.08 2.47
C ASP A 371 3.00 28.05 3.22
N ASN A 372 3.01 28.52 4.46
CA ASN A 372 4.10 28.21 5.39
C ASN A 372 3.96 26.76 5.87
N PHE A 373 4.91 25.88 5.50
CA PHE A 373 4.81 24.47 5.84
C PHE A 373 4.84 24.22 7.36
N ASP A 374 5.55 25.05 8.13
CA ASP A 374 5.60 24.93 9.59
C ASP A 374 4.21 25.05 10.25
N ASP A 375 3.24 25.67 9.57
CA ASP A 375 1.89 25.80 10.08
C ASP A 375 1.12 24.46 10.06
N TYR A 376 1.57 23.44 9.34
CA TYR A 376 0.88 22.14 9.22
C TYR A 376 1.83 20.93 9.03
N LYS A 377 3.13 21.14 9.26
CA LYS A 377 4.14 20.09 9.28
C LYS A 377 3.82 19.08 10.39
N THR A 378 4.11 17.82 10.13
CA THR A 378 4.02 16.74 11.13
C THR A 378 4.85 17.06 12.36
N HIS A 379 4.29 16.79 13.53
CA HIS A 379 5.05 16.78 14.78
C HIS A 379 6.07 15.63 14.75
N ILE A 380 7.32 15.92 15.08
CA ILE A 380 8.36 14.90 15.25
C ILE A 380 8.15 14.31 16.65
N PHE A 381 7.90 13.01 16.74
CA PHE A 381 7.74 12.32 18.01
C PHE A 381 8.95 11.47 18.32
N GLU A 382 9.41 11.49 19.58
CA GLU A 382 10.53 10.68 20.05
C GLU A 382 10.15 9.19 20.06
N VAL A 383 11.03 8.35 19.52
CA VAL A 383 10.91 6.89 19.66
C VAL A 383 11.37 6.50 21.05
N VAL A 384 10.42 6.21 21.93
CA VAL A 384 10.71 5.68 23.26
C VAL A 384 10.50 4.17 23.29
N GLU A 385 11.40 3.46 23.97
CA GLU A 385 11.23 2.02 24.22
C GLU A 385 9.95 1.80 25.04
N GLY A 386 9.07 0.93 24.53
CA GLY A 386 7.81 0.58 25.19
C GLY A 386 7.73 -0.91 25.44
N THR A 387 7.03 -1.32 26.50
CA THR A 387 6.70 -2.73 26.74
C THR A 387 5.57 -3.16 25.80
N TYR A 388 5.88 -3.46 24.55
CA TYR A 388 4.85 -3.85 23.57
C TYR A 388 4.36 -5.27 23.84
N LYS A 389 3.17 -5.39 24.45
CA LYS A 389 2.36 -6.60 24.42
C LYS A 389 1.32 -6.47 23.32
N ASN A 390 1.24 -7.45 22.41
CA ASN A 390 0.31 -7.55 21.28
C ASN A 390 -0.85 -6.52 21.30
N GLY A 391 -0.67 -5.34 20.71
CA GLY A 391 -1.75 -4.34 20.67
C GLY A 391 -2.95 -4.85 19.87
N SER A 392 -4.16 -4.54 20.32
CA SER A 392 -5.39 -4.74 19.54
C SER A 392 -6.01 -3.39 19.17
N VAL A 393 -6.67 -3.36 18.02
CA VAL A 393 -7.46 -2.23 17.55
C VAL A 393 -8.91 -2.65 17.51
N GLU A 394 -9.75 -2.02 18.32
CA GLU A 394 -11.19 -2.19 18.28
C GLU A 394 -11.82 -1.02 17.54
N TYR A 395 -12.83 -1.27 16.71
CA TYR A 395 -13.52 -0.20 16.00
C TYR A 395 -15.03 -0.45 15.90
N SER A 396 -15.79 0.63 15.75
CA SER A 396 -17.23 0.59 15.45
C SER A 396 -17.53 1.30 14.14
N ILE A 397 -18.47 0.76 13.37
CA ILE A 397 -18.97 1.32 12.11
C ILE A 397 -20.44 1.73 12.28
N ASP A 398 -20.87 2.76 11.56
CA ASP A 398 -22.29 3.07 11.44
C ASP A 398 -23.00 2.23 10.36
N SER A 399 -24.28 2.51 10.15
CA SER A 399 -25.11 1.84 9.14
C SER A 399 -24.64 2.03 7.70
N GLU A 400 -23.76 3.01 7.46
CA GLU A 400 -23.17 3.31 6.14
C GLU A 400 -21.75 2.73 6.02
N GLY A 401 -21.30 1.94 7.00
CA GLY A 401 -19.97 1.35 7.04
C GLY A 401 -18.86 2.34 7.41
N ILE A 402 -19.20 3.55 7.87
CA ILE A 402 -18.23 4.57 8.25
C ILE A 402 -17.77 4.32 9.67
N ILE A 403 -16.44 4.26 9.87
CA ILE A 403 -15.86 4.08 11.21
C ILE A 403 -16.17 5.30 12.09
N LYS A 404 -16.85 5.06 13.22
CA LYS A 404 -17.20 6.08 14.21
C LYS A 404 -16.18 6.20 15.33
N GLU A 405 -15.63 5.07 15.77
CA GLU A 405 -14.69 5.01 16.88
C GLU A 405 -13.61 3.97 16.59
N ILE A 406 -12.36 4.30 16.92
CA ILE A 406 -11.24 3.36 16.98
C ILE A 406 -10.65 3.48 18.40
N LYS A 407 -10.43 2.35 19.06
CA LYS A 407 -9.72 2.23 20.33
C LYS A 407 -8.49 1.36 20.11
N ILE A 408 -7.35 1.83 20.59
CA ILE A 408 -6.11 1.06 20.62
C ILE A 408 -5.94 0.58 22.05
N SER A 409 -5.83 -0.72 22.25
CA SER A 409 -5.61 -1.35 23.54
C SER A 409 -4.33 -2.17 23.51
N GLU A 410 -3.60 -2.20 24.61
CA GLU A 410 -2.54 -3.18 24.80
C GLU A 410 -3.18 -4.56 25.01
N GLY A 411 -2.74 -5.58 24.29
CA GLY A 411 -3.19 -6.94 24.52
C GLY A 411 -2.70 -7.46 25.86
N LEU A 412 -3.42 -8.46 26.38
CA LEU A 412 -3.13 -9.14 27.66
C LEU A 412 -1.72 -9.74 27.72
#